data_AF-A0A5J4ZE22-F1
#
_entry.id   AF-A0A5J4ZE22-F1
#
_cell.length_a   1.000
_cell.length_b   1.000
_cell.length_c   1.000
_cell.angle_alpha   90.00
_cell.angle_beta   90.00
_cell.angle_gamma   90.00
#
_symmetry.space_group_name_H-M   'P 1'
#
loop_
_entity.id
_entity.type
_entity.pdbx_description
1 polymer ?
#
loop_
_entity_poly.entity_id
_entity_poly.type
_entity_poly.pdbx_seq_one_letter_code
_entity_poly.pdbx_strand_id
1 'polypeptide(L)'
;MHNKAVIDLKKKVSASRALYISHVEAVQNVVRLHKGSSNAALEEISALASSNARSIEEFLSAETVEANLIFNDLQGTLSTHQGEMALFARELRQRFNASIEHTKNISEFTHEFLQKLLEESRRLGGHATQVDEIQMKTIAEFQKAYEVQSKSDAEQLIADMTNLVSNHIRRQKELVDARLIGLRETVIGNKTFLDGHVSSMEGITTDAKRKWHEFSMQAENDAKDSADFSAAKHCRMELLLQQCVSTSESAIKHWKRVHESVNEMGSHHVSTMVSLVRNVSDSNEQHDTEIGSTRASAEEDVAKSCGDIIQLVDSVSEQERGSISGILASNKAHADTLEVLREDHSVQSASIEQKAVDTFQQRYMDYEPSGTTPIRCESDVPSNGTIESLRAMPMESLVEEFRENHSYESFQVKELKPSLIPRSPLIQLN
;
A
#
# COMPACT_ATOMS: atom_id res chain seq x y z
N MET A 1 27.85 -38.18 -67.70
CA MET A 1 27.55 -36.87 -67.09
C MET A 1 26.24 -36.88 -66.29
N HIS A 2 25.15 -37.46 -66.79
CA HIS A 2 23.85 -37.57 -66.10
C HIS A 2 23.92 -38.13 -64.64
N ASN A 3 24.56 -39.28 -64.41
CA ASN A 3 24.68 -39.86 -63.05
C ASN A 3 25.36 -38.94 -62.04
N LYS A 4 26.33 -38.12 -62.48
CA LYS A 4 27.03 -37.18 -61.59
C LYS A 4 26.08 -36.05 -61.16
N ALA A 5 25.29 -35.51 -62.08
CA ALA A 5 24.33 -34.46 -61.79
C ALA A 5 23.22 -34.91 -60.83
N VAL A 6 22.71 -36.13 -61.00
CA VAL A 6 21.70 -36.75 -60.11
C VAL A 6 22.25 -36.92 -58.68
N ILE A 7 23.47 -37.45 -58.55
CA ILE A 7 24.14 -37.60 -57.26
C ILE A 7 24.36 -36.24 -56.59
N ASP A 8 24.82 -35.23 -57.35
CA ASP A 8 25.06 -33.89 -56.83
C ASP A 8 23.76 -33.20 -56.39
N LEU A 9 22.65 -33.40 -57.10
CA LEU A 9 21.34 -32.89 -56.70
C LEU A 9 20.85 -33.52 -55.39
N LYS A 10 20.94 -34.85 -55.26
CA LYS A 10 20.58 -35.57 -54.02
C LYS A 10 21.43 -35.11 -52.82
N LYS A 11 22.72 -34.85 -53.04
CA LYS A 11 23.60 -34.26 -52.03
C LYS A 11 23.16 -32.86 -51.62
N LYS A 12 22.80 -32.00 -52.59
CA LYS A 12 22.29 -30.64 -52.30
C LYS A 12 20.98 -30.66 -51.52
N VAL A 13 20.04 -31.55 -51.85
CA VAL A 13 18.78 -31.73 -51.10
C VAL A 13 19.07 -32.16 -49.67
N SER A 14 19.97 -33.12 -49.48
CA SER A 14 20.38 -33.59 -48.14
C SER A 14 21.08 -32.49 -47.33
N ALA A 15 21.94 -31.69 -47.96
CA ALA A 15 22.61 -30.56 -47.32
C ALA A 15 21.62 -29.45 -46.93
N SER A 16 20.63 -29.16 -47.80
CA SER A 16 19.55 -28.21 -47.51
C SER A 16 18.73 -28.65 -46.30
N ARG A 17 18.39 -29.95 -46.20
CA ARG A 17 17.75 -30.53 -45.00
C ARG A 17 18.57 -30.29 -43.74
N ALA A 18 19.85 -30.63 -43.76
CA ALA A 18 20.73 -30.47 -42.60
C ALA A 18 20.84 -29.00 -42.15
N LEU A 19 20.94 -28.07 -43.11
CA LEU A 19 20.99 -26.65 -42.84
C LEU A 19 19.68 -26.14 -42.23
N TYR A 20 18.53 -26.58 -42.76
CA TYR A 20 17.22 -26.25 -42.19
C TYR A 20 17.09 -26.72 -40.74
N ILE A 21 17.42 -27.99 -40.45
CA ILE A 21 17.39 -28.56 -39.09
C ILE A 21 18.28 -27.73 -38.15
N SER A 22 19.51 -27.42 -38.58
CA SER A 22 20.44 -26.62 -37.80
C SER A 22 19.90 -25.21 -37.50
N HIS A 23 19.22 -24.57 -38.45
CA HIS A 23 18.62 -23.26 -38.23
C HIS A 23 17.46 -23.30 -37.23
N VAL A 24 16.58 -24.30 -37.31
CA VAL A 24 15.47 -24.43 -36.34
C VAL A 24 16.00 -24.78 -34.95
N GLU A 25 17.05 -25.60 -34.86
CA GLU A 25 17.75 -25.87 -33.60
C GLU A 25 18.36 -24.59 -33.00
N ALA A 26 18.98 -23.75 -33.82
CA ALA A 26 19.51 -22.46 -33.36
C ALA A 26 18.41 -21.56 -32.77
N VAL A 27 17.22 -21.53 -33.37
CA VAL A 27 16.05 -20.79 -32.84
C VAL A 27 15.64 -21.35 -31.48
N GLN A 28 15.54 -22.67 -31.32
CA GLN A 28 15.21 -23.26 -30.02
C GLN A 28 16.26 -22.94 -28.95
N ASN A 29 17.53 -22.95 -29.30
CA ASN A 29 18.60 -22.61 -28.36
C ASN A 29 18.50 -21.16 -27.87
N VAL A 30 18.09 -20.21 -28.74
CA VAL A 30 17.80 -18.83 -28.32
C VAL A 30 16.61 -18.78 -27.36
N VAL A 31 15.55 -19.55 -27.61
CA VAL A 31 14.38 -19.63 -26.70
C VAL A 31 14.79 -20.16 -25.33
N ARG A 32 15.62 -21.22 -25.28
CA ARG A 32 16.14 -21.77 -24.02
C ARG A 32 17.02 -20.77 -23.27
N LEU A 33 17.86 -20.02 -23.98
CA LEU A 33 18.68 -18.97 -23.39
C LEU A 33 17.79 -17.86 -22.79
N HIS A 34 16.77 -17.42 -23.52
CA HIS A 34 15.81 -16.43 -23.04
C HIS A 34 15.07 -16.93 -21.79
N LYS A 35 14.59 -18.17 -21.79
CA LYS A 35 13.97 -18.83 -20.64
C LYS A 35 14.90 -18.84 -19.42
N GLY A 36 16.14 -19.30 -19.59
CA GLY A 36 17.11 -19.34 -18.49
C GLY A 36 17.42 -17.95 -17.91
N SER A 37 17.65 -16.97 -18.78
CA SER A 37 17.89 -15.57 -18.38
C SER A 37 16.67 -14.94 -17.69
N SER A 38 15.48 -15.14 -18.26
CA SER A 38 14.22 -14.61 -17.72
C SER A 38 13.90 -15.23 -16.36
N ASN A 39 14.03 -16.54 -16.20
CA ASN A 39 13.79 -17.21 -14.92
C ASN A 39 14.80 -16.75 -13.85
N ALA A 40 16.08 -16.61 -14.22
CA ALA A 40 17.10 -16.10 -13.29
C ALA A 40 16.78 -14.68 -12.81
N ALA A 41 16.37 -13.79 -13.70
CA ALA A 41 15.98 -12.42 -13.34
C ALA A 41 14.71 -12.38 -12.46
N LEU A 42 13.73 -13.26 -12.71
CA LEU A 42 12.53 -13.37 -11.90
C LEU A 42 12.82 -13.88 -10.48
N GLU A 43 13.73 -14.85 -10.35
CA GLU A 43 14.19 -15.33 -9.05
C GLU A 43 14.95 -14.25 -8.27
N GLU A 44 15.77 -13.44 -8.94
CA GLU A 44 16.43 -12.28 -8.32
C GLU A 44 15.40 -11.25 -7.80
N ILE A 45 14.36 -10.95 -8.58
CA ILE A 45 13.26 -10.07 -8.15
C ILE A 45 12.53 -10.66 -6.93
N SER A 46 12.25 -11.96 -6.94
CA SER A 46 11.62 -12.68 -5.83
C SER A 46 12.46 -12.61 -4.54
N ALA A 47 13.77 -12.83 -4.67
CA ALA A 47 14.73 -12.74 -3.58
C ALA A 47 14.82 -11.30 -3.03
N LEU A 48 14.84 -10.30 -3.90
CA LEU A 48 14.83 -8.89 -3.50
C LEU A 48 13.53 -8.51 -2.76
N ALA A 49 12.37 -8.95 -3.24
CA ALA A 49 11.09 -8.71 -2.57
C ALA A 49 11.08 -9.33 -1.17
N SER A 50 11.57 -10.57 -1.05
CA SER A 50 11.69 -11.28 0.23
C SER A 50 12.67 -10.61 1.18
N SER A 51 13.83 -10.20 0.66
CA SER A 51 14.83 -9.47 1.46
C SER A 51 14.30 -8.12 1.92
N ASN A 52 13.57 -7.39 1.08
CA ASN A 52 13.00 -6.10 1.45
C ASN A 52 11.94 -6.24 2.56
N ALA A 53 11.04 -7.23 2.44
CA ALA A 53 10.06 -7.52 3.48
C ALA A 53 10.74 -7.87 4.82
N ARG A 54 11.78 -8.71 4.78
CA ARG A 54 12.56 -9.07 5.97
C ARG A 54 13.28 -7.87 6.59
N SER A 55 13.91 -7.01 5.78
CA SER A 55 14.55 -5.79 6.28
C SER A 55 13.57 -4.85 6.99
N ILE A 56 12.34 -4.74 6.47
CA ILE A 56 11.27 -3.96 7.11
C ILE A 56 10.85 -4.60 8.43
N GLU A 57 10.67 -5.92 8.47
CA GLU A 57 10.33 -6.66 9.69
C GLU A 57 11.42 -6.54 10.78
N GLU A 58 12.69 -6.66 10.40
CA GLU A 58 13.83 -6.48 11.30
C GLU A 58 13.90 -5.05 11.85
N PHE A 59 13.71 -4.04 11.00
CA PHE A 59 13.63 -2.63 11.41
C PHE A 59 12.48 -2.38 12.39
N LEU A 60 11.27 -2.85 12.06
CA LEU A 60 10.09 -2.70 12.91
C LEU A 60 10.24 -3.44 14.25
N SER A 61 10.91 -4.59 14.25
CA SER A 61 11.21 -5.34 15.47
C SER A 61 12.18 -4.59 16.38
N ALA A 62 13.22 -3.98 15.81
CA ALA A 62 14.17 -3.15 16.56
C ALA A 62 13.47 -1.91 17.14
N GLU A 63 12.70 -1.19 16.32
CA GLU A 63 11.90 -0.03 16.76
C GLU A 63 10.85 -0.41 17.81
N THR A 64 10.30 -1.63 17.76
CA THR A 64 9.36 -2.12 18.77
C THR A 64 10.00 -2.22 20.15
N VAL A 65 11.28 -2.56 20.26
CA VAL A 65 11.99 -2.57 21.55
C VAL A 65 12.06 -1.16 22.13
N GLU A 66 12.50 -0.19 21.33
CA GLU A 66 12.62 1.21 21.76
C GLU A 66 11.26 1.84 22.07
N ALA A 67 10.28 1.64 21.19
CA ALA A 67 8.91 2.12 21.39
C ALA A 67 8.31 1.54 22.69
N ASN A 68 8.50 0.25 22.96
CA ASN A 68 8.02 -0.36 24.22
C ASN A 68 8.74 0.23 25.44
N LEU A 69 10.04 0.54 25.38
CA LEU A 69 10.75 1.22 26.47
C LEU A 69 10.13 2.58 26.76
N ILE A 70 9.93 3.42 25.73
CA ILE A 70 9.32 4.74 25.85
C ILE A 70 7.90 4.65 26.43
N PHE A 71 7.08 3.73 25.91
CA PHE A 71 5.71 3.58 26.37
C PHE A 71 5.60 3.04 27.80
N ASN A 72 6.46 2.09 28.18
CA ASN A 72 6.51 1.59 29.55
C ASN A 72 6.96 2.68 30.52
N ASP A 73 7.96 3.48 30.17
CA ASP A 73 8.43 4.60 30.98
C ASP A 73 7.34 5.68 31.13
N LEU A 74 6.67 6.03 30.03
CA LEU A 74 5.55 6.97 30.04
C LEU A 74 4.40 6.45 30.92
N GLN A 75 4.04 5.17 30.81
CA GLN A 75 2.98 4.57 31.62
C GLN A 75 3.37 4.53 33.11
N GLY A 76 4.62 4.19 33.42
CA GLY A 76 5.16 4.23 34.77
C GLY A 76 5.13 5.63 35.38
N THR A 77 5.56 6.63 34.61
CA THR A 77 5.56 8.04 35.02
C THR A 77 4.15 8.56 35.25
N LEU A 78 3.21 8.29 34.33
CA LEU A 78 1.80 8.67 34.49
C LEU A 78 1.16 8.02 35.72
N SER A 79 1.43 6.74 35.96
CA SER A 79 0.94 6.01 37.13
C SER A 79 1.50 6.59 38.43
N THR A 80 2.80 6.93 38.44
CA THR A 80 3.45 7.57 39.60
C THR A 80 2.84 8.93 39.88
N HIS A 81 2.70 9.77 38.85
CA HIS A 81 2.09 11.09 38.97
C HIS A 81 0.63 11.02 39.46
N GLN A 82 -0.13 10.00 39.06
CA GLN A 82 -1.49 9.77 39.56
C GLN A 82 -1.48 9.48 41.08
N GLY A 83 -0.57 8.61 41.52
CA GLY A 83 -0.39 8.30 42.94
C GLY A 83 0.02 9.53 43.75
N GLU A 84 1.01 10.29 43.28
CA GLU A 84 1.49 11.51 43.94
C GLU A 84 0.41 12.60 44.00
N MET A 85 -0.36 12.80 42.93
CA MET A 85 -1.46 13.77 42.90
C MET A 85 -2.56 13.43 43.92
N ALA A 86 -2.92 12.14 44.03
CA ALA A 86 -3.90 11.68 44.99
C ALA A 86 -3.42 11.86 46.44
N LEU A 87 -2.14 11.58 46.71
CA LEU A 87 -1.51 11.83 48.01
C LEU A 87 -1.49 13.32 48.34
N PHE A 88 -1.05 14.16 47.40
CA PHE A 88 -0.99 15.61 47.55
C PHE A 88 -2.37 16.22 47.88
N ALA A 89 -3.41 15.83 47.14
CA ALA A 89 -4.77 16.31 47.40
C ALA A 89 -5.33 15.85 48.75
N ARG A 90 -4.97 14.64 49.19
CA ARG A 90 -5.33 14.15 50.53
C ARG A 90 -4.64 14.96 51.63
N GLU A 91 -3.34 15.23 51.50
CA GLU A 91 -2.59 16.03 52.46
C GLU A 91 -3.11 17.47 52.56
N LEU A 92 -3.40 18.10 51.41
CA LEU A 92 -4.02 19.43 51.38
C LEU A 92 -5.35 19.46 52.11
N ARG A 93 -6.23 18.49 51.84
CA ARG A 93 -7.52 18.39 52.54
C ARG A 93 -7.34 18.21 54.04
N GLN A 94 -6.37 17.40 54.47
CA GLN A 94 -6.04 17.25 55.89
C GLN A 94 -5.55 18.55 56.53
N ARG A 95 -4.65 19.30 55.85
CA ARG A 95 -4.14 20.59 56.36
C ARG A 95 -5.23 21.64 56.49
N PHE A 96 -6.13 21.75 55.51
CA PHE A 96 -7.26 22.68 55.61
C PHE A 96 -8.21 22.31 56.76
N ASN A 97 -8.54 21.03 56.91
CA ASN A 97 -9.36 20.57 58.03
C ASN A 97 -8.71 20.90 59.39
N ALA A 98 -7.41 20.64 59.54
CA ALA A 98 -6.67 20.99 60.76
C ALA A 98 -6.67 22.51 61.02
N SER A 99 -6.57 23.34 59.97
CA SER A 99 -6.63 24.81 60.09
C SER A 99 -8.00 25.29 60.56
N ILE A 100 -9.08 24.71 60.03
CA ILE A 100 -10.46 25.01 60.46
C ILE A 100 -10.63 24.62 61.93
N GLU A 101 -10.22 23.41 62.31
CA GLU A 101 -10.31 22.92 63.68
C GLU A 101 -9.51 23.80 64.66
N HIS A 102 -8.28 24.18 64.32
CA HIS A 102 -7.49 25.10 65.15
C HIS A 102 -8.14 26.47 65.29
N THR A 103 -8.65 27.05 64.20
CA THR A 103 -9.34 28.34 64.23
C THR A 103 -10.57 28.27 65.13
N LYS A 104 -11.36 27.21 65.01
CA LYS A 104 -12.52 26.95 65.85
C LYS A 104 -12.15 26.85 67.33
N ASN A 105 -11.13 26.08 67.67
CA ASN A 105 -10.67 25.91 69.05
C ASN A 105 -10.20 27.24 69.67
N ILE A 106 -9.42 28.05 68.92
CA ILE A 106 -9.00 29.38 69.39
C ILE A 106 -10.22 30.30 69.55
N SER A 107 -11.21 30.16 68.66
CA SER A 107 -12.43 30.95 68.71
C SER A 107 -13.27 30.66 69.94
N GLU A 108 -13.50 29.39 70.24
CA GLU A 108 -14.20 28.92 71.44
C GLU A 108 -13.50 29.41 72.71
N PHE A 109 -12.18 29.25 72.80
CA PHE A 109 -11.38 29.73 73.93
C PHE A 109 -11.48 31.25 74.12
N THR A 110 -11.32 32.02 73.05
CA THR A 110 -11.36 33.49 73.10
C THR A 110 -12.76 33.99 73.46
N HIS A 111 -13.80 33.33 72.94
CA HIS A 111 -15.19 33.63 73.30
C HIS A 111 -15.44 33.41 74.79
N GLU A 112 -15.00 32.28 75.34
CA GLU A 112 -15.12 31.98 76.77
C GLU A 112 -14.36 33.00 77.63
N PHE A 113 -13.13 33.35 77.24
CA PHE A 113 -12.32 34.35 77.92
C PHE A 113 -13.01 35.72 77.97
N LEU A 114 -13.48 36.22 76.83
CA LEU A 114 -14.17 37.51 76.75
C LEU A 114 -15.50 37.49 77.53
N GLN A 115 -16.20 36.36 77.55
CA GLN A 115 -17.41 36.21 78.35
C GLN A 115 -17.13 36.31 79.85
N LYS A 116 -16.06 35.66 80.34
CA LYS A 116 -15.63 35.78 81.74
C LYS A 116 -15.21 37.20 82.10
N LEU A 117 -14.49 37.89 81.21
CA LEU A 117 -14.08 39.29 81.43
C LEU A 117 -15.28 40.22 81.57
N LEU A 118 -16.32 40.02 80.75
CA LEU A 118 -17.58 40.75 80.80
C LEU A 118 -18.33 40.51 82.12
N GLU A 119 -18.35 39.26 82.59
CA GLU A 119 -18.97 38.88 83.86
C GLU A 119 -18.23 39.48 85.06
N GLU A 120 -16.90 39.43 85.05
CA GLU A 120 -16.05 40.06 86.07
C GLU A 120 -16.23 41.59 86.11
N SER A 121 -16.32 42.25 84.95
CA SER A 121 -16.64 43.68 84.86
C SER A 121 -17.99 44.01 85.52
N ARG A 122 -19.03 43.21 85.23
CA ARG A 122 -20.36 43.37 85.85
C ARG A 122 -20.32 43.12 87.36
N ARG A 123 -19.55 42.14 87.82
CA ARG A 123 -19.36 41.87 89.25
C ARG A 123 -18.67 43.03 89.96
N LEU A 124 -17.63 43.61 89.34
CA LEU A 124 -16.96 44.80 89.86
C LEU A 124 -17.91 46.00 89.94
N GLY A 125 -18.73 46.23 88.91
CA GLY A 125 -19.77 47.27 88.93
C GLY A 125 -20.78 47.06 90.07
N GLY A 126 -21.28 45.84 90.24
CA GLY A 126 -22.18 45.50 91.36
C GLY A 126 -21.54 45.67 92.74
N HIS A 127 -20.23 45.41 92.87
CA HIS A 127 -19.51 45.67 94.12
C HIS A 127 -19.32 47.17 94.36
N ALA A 128 -19.00 47.95 93.32
CA ALA A 128 -18.86 49.40 93.41
C ALA A 128 -20.17 50.08 93.84
N THR A 129 -21.32 49.65 93.30
CA THR A 129 -22.63 50.16 93.73
C THR A 129 -22.93 49.82 95.19
N GLN A 130 -22.64 48.58 95.62
CA GLN A 130 -22.83 48.16 97.00
C GLN A 130 -21.96 48.96 97.99
N VAL A 131 -20.68 49.18 97.66
CA VAL A 131 -19.76 49.96 98.50
C VAL A 131 -20.22 51.42 98.60
N ASP A 132 -20.64 52.02 97.49
CA ASP A 132 -21.20 53.38 97.48
C ASP A 132 -22.45 53.49 98.36
N GLU A 133 -23.39 52.54 98.26
CA GLU A 133 -24.59 52.52 99.11
C GLU A 133 -24.23 52.43 100.60
N ILE A 134 -23.29 51.55 100.98
CA ILE A 134 -22.83 51.40 102.36
C ILE A 134 -22.14 52.68 102.85
N GLN A 135 -21.26 53.27 102.04
CA GLN A 135 -20.54 54.50 102.39
C GLN A 135 -21.52 55.67 102.55
N MET A 136 -22.44 55.86 101.61
CA MET A 136 -23.46 56.91 101.68
C MET A 136 -24.37 56.76 102.90
N LYS A 137 -24.77 55.52 103.22
CA LYS A 137 -25.54 55.21 104.43
C LYS A 137 -24.75 55.52 105.70
N THR A 138 -23.49 55.09 105.78
CA THR A 138 -22.61 55.33 106.94
C THR A 138 -22.38 56.83 107.17
N ILE A 139 -22.17 57.60 106.09
CA ILE A 139 -22.04 59.06 106.15
C ILE A 139 -23.35 59.69 106.63
N ALA A 140 -24.50 59.25 106.13
CA ALA A 140 -25.80 59.77 106.57
C ALA A 140 -26.10 59.42 108.03
N GLU A 141 -25.78 58.21 108.47
CA GLU A 141 -25.91 57.78 109.87
C GLU A 141 -24.98 58.58 110.79
N PHE A 142 -23.71 58.78 110.39
CA PHE A 142 -22.76 59.62 111.12
C PHE A 142 -23.25 61.07 111.22
N GLN A 143 -23.73 61.65 110.10
CA GLN A 143 -24.30 63.00 110.09
C GLN A 143 -25.46 63.10 111.08
N LYS A 144 -26.39 62.15 111.06
CA LYS A 144 -27.54 62.13 111.98
C LYS A 144 -27.12 61.98 113.44
N ALA A 145 -26.19 61.07 113.73
CA ALA A 145 -25.66 60.88 115.08
C ALA A 145 -24.97 62.14 115.61
N TYR A 146 -24.17 62.79 114.75
CA TYR A 146 -23.49 64.04 115.08
C TYR A 146 -24.48 65.21 115.27
N GLU A 147 -25.52 65.33 114.44
CA GLU A 147 -26.56 66.35 114.60
C GLU A 147 -27.31 66.20 115.93
N VAL A 148 -27.61 64.96 116.35
CA VAL A 148 -28.26 64.67 117.64
C VAL A 148 -27.32 64.98 118.81
N GLN A 149 -26.08 64.51 118.75
CA GLN A 149 -25.09 64.79 119.81
C GLN A 149 -24.80 66.28 119.92
N SER A 150 -24.62 66.98 118.80
CA SER A 150 -24.40 68.43 118.77
C SER A 150 -25.58 69.22 119.37
N LYS A 151 -26.82 68.75 119.19
CA LYS A 151 -28.00 69.35 119.84
C LYS A 151 -28.00 69.09 121.34
N SER A 152 -27.74 67.85 121.76
CA SER A 152 -27.61 67.48 123.18
C SER A 152 -26.50 68.27 123.89
N ASP A 153 -25.33 68.39 123.26
CA ASP A 153 -24.19 69.16 123.77
C ASP A 153 -24.51 70.66 123.78
N ALA A 154 -25.24 71.17 122.78
CA ALA A 154 -25.70 72.56 122.77
C ALA A 154 -26.71 72.84 123.90
N GLU A 155 -27.64 71.92 124.18
CA GLU A 155 -28.63 72.03 125.27
C GLU A 155 -27.97 71.98 126.65
N GLN A 156 -26.94 71.14 126.84
CA GLN A 156 -26.15 71.06 128.08
C GLN A 156 -25.30 72.33 128.33
N LEU A 157 -24.82 72.98 127.26
CA LEU A 157 -23.88 74.11 127.32
C LEU A 157 -24.55 75.50 127.37
N ILE A 158 -25.81 75.61 126.91
CA ILE A 158 -26.64 76.83 127.03
C ILE A 158 -26.84 77.25 128.50
N ALA A 159 -26.71 76.31 129.45
CA ALA A 159 -26.80 76.60 130.88
C ALA A 159 -25.58 77.38 131.45
N ASP A 160 -24.41 77.37 130.80
CA ASP A 160 -23.12 77.79 131.39
C ASP A 160 -22.48 79.09 130.80
N MET A 161 -23.26 80.09 130.34
CA MET A 161 -22.81 81.44 129.85
C MET A 161 -22.30 81.49 128.38
N THR A 162 -23.16 81.68 127.36
CA THR A 162 -24.01 82.84 126.98
C THR A 162 -23.31 84.05 126.28
N ASN A 163 -22.13 83.93 125.65
CA ASN A 163 -21.83 84.76 124.44
C ASN A 163 -20.60 84.36 123.58
N LEU A 164 -19.60 83.64 124.11
CA LEU A 164 -18.40 83.26 123.32
C LEU A 164 -18.57 81.95 122.52
N VAL A 165 -19.49 81.10 122.96
CA VAL A 165 -19.52 79.67 122.60
C VAL A 165 -20.50 79.35 121.45
N SER A 166 -21.53 80.16 121.19
CA SER A 166 -22.41 79.99 120.01
C SER A 166 -21.64 80.08 118.69
N ASN A 167 -20.60 80.92 118.64
CA ASN A 167 -19.70 80.98 117.49
C ASN A 167 -18.83 79.73 117.38
N HIS A 168 -18.40 79.13 118.50
CA HIS A 168 -17.62 77.89 118.51
C HIS A 168 -18.45 76.67 118.05
N ILE A 169 -19.67 76.48 118.56
CA ILE A 169 -20.56 75.38 118.15
C ILE A 169 -20.91 75.49 116.68
N ARG A 170 -21.30 76.69 116.23
CA ARG A 170 -21.59 76.96 114.82
C ARG A 170 -20.38 76.63 113.94
N ARG A 171 -19.17 77.05 114.35
CA ARG A 171 -17.92 76.76 113.62
C ARG A 171 -17.57 75.27 113.59
N GLN A 172 -17.81 74.52 114.67
CA GLN A 172 -17.62 73.06 114.69
C GLN A 172 -18.59 72.35 113.77
N LYS A 173 -19.88 72.74 113.79
CA LYS A 173 -20.88 72.22 112.85
C LYS A 173 -20.49 72.51 111.41
N GLU A 174 -20.13 73.76 111.10
CA GLU A 174 -19.67 74.16 109.77
C GLU A 174 -18.42 73.37 109.32
N LEU A 175 -17.47 73.10 110.22
CA LEU A 175 -16.27 72.31 109.93
C LEU A 175 -16.57 70.83 109.64
N VAL A 176 -17.49 70.23 110.39
CA VAL A 176 -17.89 68.82 110.21
C VAL A 176 -18.78 68.69 108.98
N ASP A 177 -19.72 69.60 108.76
CA ASP A 177 -20.56 69.64 107.55
C ASP A 177 -19.68 69.82 106.31
N ALA A 178 -18.69 70.72 106.33
CA ALA A 178 -17.75 70.89 105.22
C ALA A 178 -16.92 69.62 104.97
N ARG A 179 -16.47 68.92 106.02
CA ARG A 179 -15.78 67.62 105.89
C ARG A 179 -16.70 66.52 105.37
N LEU A 180 -17.97 66.49 105.78
CA LEU A 180 -18.96 65.52 105.31
C LEU A 180 -19.33 65.75 103.85
N ILE A 181 -19.46 67.00 103.43
CA ILE A 181 -19.63 67.38 102.02
C ILE A 181 -18.43 66.90 101.22
N GLY A 182 -17.20 67.23 101.64
CA GLY A 182 -15.99 66.76 100.95
C GLY A 182 -15.86 65.24 100.90
N LEU A 183 -16.31 64.53 101.95
CA LEU A 183 -16.33 63.07 101.98
C LEU A 183 -17.39 62.50 101.01
N ARG A 184 -18.61 63.06 100.98
CA ARG A 184 -19.64 62.68 100.01
C ARG A 184 -19.18 62.94 98.58
N GLU A 185 -18.59 64.10 98.31
CA GLU A 185 -18.03 64.45 97.00
C GLU A 185 -16.92 63.47 96.59
N THR A 186 -16.06 63.06 97.53
CA THR A 186 -15.02 62.04 97.29
C THR A 186 -15.63 60.68 96.97
N VAL A 187 -16.66 60.24 97.71
CA VAL A 187 -17.35 58.97 97.44
C VAL A 187 -18.06 59.01 96.08
N ILE A 188 -18.76 60.11 95.76
CA ILE A 188 -19.40 60.31 94.45
C ILE A 188 -18.35 60.32 93.33
N GLY A 189 -17.21 61.00 93.53
CA GLY A 189 -16.09 61.00 92.60
C GLY A 189 -15.52 59.60 92.35
N ASN A 190 -15.31 58.81 93.42
CA ASN A 190 -14.83 57.43 93.30
C ASN A 190 -15.84 56.52 92.60
N LYS A 191 -17.14 56.65 92.92
CA LYS A 191 -18.21 55.91 92.26
C LYS A 191 -18.26 56.21 90.77
N THR A 192 -18.31 57.48 90.41
CA THR A 192 -18.36 57.91 89.00
C THR A 192 -17.13 57.46 88.21
N PHE A 193 -15.94 57.48 88.82
CA PHE A 193 -14.72 56.93 88.23
C PHE A 193 -14.80 55.42 87.98
N LEU A 194 -15.24 54.64 88.99
CA LEU A 194 -15.40 53.18 88.87
C LEU A 194 -16.48 52.81 87.84
N ASP A 195 -17.64 53.45 87.87
CA ASP A 195 -18.73 53.21 86.91
C ASP A 195 -18.29 53.52 85.47
N GLY A 196 -17.50 54.59 85.28
CA GLY A 196 -16.89 54.92 84.00
C GLY A 196 -15.94 53.83 83.50
N HIS A 197 -15.09 53.28 84.37
CA HIS A 197 -14.18 52.18 84.04
C HIS A 197 -14.92 50.87 83.74
N VAL A 198 -15.95 50.52 84.51
CA VAL A 198 -16.78 49.33 84.25
C VAL A 198 -17.48 49.45 82.90
N SER A 199 -18.06 50.61 82.60
CA SER A 199 -18.72 50.88 81.32
C SER A 199 -17.74 50.82 80.14
N SER A 200 -16.53 51.38 80.33
CA SER A 200 -15.46 51.31 79.33
C SER A 200 -15.01 49.86 79.09
N MET A 201 -14.82 49.08 80.16
CA MET A 201 -14.41 47.68 80.08
C MET A 201 -15.47 46.82 79.38
N GLU A 202 -16.75 47.04 79.67
CA GLU A 202 -17.86 46.40 78.97
C GLU A 202 -17.85 46.74 77.47
N GLY A 203 -17.66 48.02 77.12
CA GLY A 203 -17.54 48.46 75.72
C GLY A 203 -16.36 47.83 74.98
N ILE A 204 -15.17 47.80 75.59
CA ILE A 204 -13.97 47.18 75.01
C ILE A 204 -14.19 45.67 74.82
N THR A 205 -14.73 44.98 75.83
CA THR A 205 -14.93 43.53 75.79
C THR A 205 -15.95 43.13 74.72
N THR A 206 -17.04 43.90 74.60
CA THR A 206 -18.08 43.65 73.59
C THR A 206 -17.59 43.94 72.17
N ASP A 207 -16.84 45.04 71.95
CA ASP A 207 -16.19 45.32 70.66
C ASP A 207 -15.18 44.24 70.28
N ALA A 208 -14.33 43.82 71.23
CA ALA A 208 -13.37 42.73 71.03
C ALA A 208 -14.08 41.42 70.66
N LYS A 209 -15.18 41.08 71.35
CA LYS A 209 -15.98 39.88 71.08
C LYS A 209 -16.56 39.87 69.67
N ARG A 210 -17.14 41.00 69.23
CA ARG A 210 -17.69 41.14 67.87
C ARG A 210 -16.60 41.02 66.81
N LYS A 211 -15.51 41.80 66.93
CA LYS A 211 -14.40 41.77 65.95
C LYS A 211 -13.74 40.39 65.88
N TRP A 212 -13.56 39.73 67.02
CA TRP A 212 -13.01 38.38 67.05
C TRP A 212 -13.93 37.37 66.35
N HIS A 213 -15.24 37.47 66.58
CA HIS A 213 -16.20 36.60 65.90
C HIS A 213 -16.18 36.80 64.39
N GLU A 214 -16.20 38.06 63.92
CA GLU A 214 -16.07 38.39 62.49
C GLU A 214 -14.78 37.82 61.89
N PHE A 215 -13.64 38.03 62.55
CA PHE A 215 -12.35 37.50 62.09
C PHE A 215 -12.31 35.97 62.05
N SER A 216 -12.79 35.30 63.10
CA SER A 216 -12.83 33.84 63.16
C SER A 216 -13.71 33.23 62.07
N MET A 217 -14.88 33.83 61.82
CA MET A 217 -15.78 33.38 60.76
C MET A 217 -15.14 33.57 59.38
N GLN A 218 -14.48 34.71 59.15
CA GLN A 218 -13.76 34.95 57.91
C GLN A 218 -12.62 33.93 57.72
N ALA A 219 -11.82 33.67 58.74
CA ALA A 219 -10.71 32.72 58.67
C ALA A 219 -11.19 31.28 58.40
N GLU A 220 -12.29 30.84 59.01
CA GLU A 220 -12.91 29.55 58.69
C GLU A 220 -13.43 29.49 57.26
N ASN A 221 -14.12 30.53 56.79
CA ASN A 221 -14.63 30.61 55.43
C ASN A 221 -13.49 30.61 54.40
N ASP A 222 -12.43 31.39 54.61
CA ASP A 222 -11.27 31.43 53.72
C ASP A 222 -10.57 30.07 53.63
N ALA A 223 -10.43 29.36 54.76
CA ALA A 223 -9.86 28.02 54.79
C ALA A 223 -10.74 27.01 54.04
N LYS A 224 -12.07 27.12 54.18
CA LYS A 224 -13.03 26.28 53.47
C LYS A 224 -13.04 26.55 51.96
N ASP A 225 -13.10 27.82 51.55
CA ASP A 225 -13.05 28.23 50.15
C ASP A 225 -11.74 27.77 49.48
N SER A 226 -10.62 27.85 50.22
CA SER A 226 -9.32 27.34 49.77
C SER A 226 -9.33 25.81 49.59
N ALA A 227 -9.99 25.07 50.49
CA ALA A 227 -10.16 23.62 50.38
C ALA A 227 -11.02 23.24 49.17
N ASP A 228 -12.13 23.94 48.95
CA ASP A 228 -13.04 23.70 47.83
C ASP A 228 -12.37 24.02 46.48
N PHE A 229 -11.64 25.15 46.41
CA PHE A 229 -10.84 25.50 45.23
C PHE A 229 -9.78 24.45 44.93
N SER A 230 -9.04 24.00 45.95
CA SER A 230 -8.02 22.96 45.82
C SER A 230 -8.63 21.64 45.33
N ALA A 231 -9.77 21.22 45.88
CA ALA A 231 -10.50 20.03 45.44
C ALA A 231 -10.95 20.13 43.97
N ALA A 232 -11.49 21.28 43.56
CA ALA A 232 -11.88 21.52 42.17
C ALA A 232 -10.68 21.45 41.22
N LYS A 233 -9.53 22.01 41.60
CA LYS A 233 -8.28 21.92 40.83
C LYS A 233 -7.77 20.48 40.73
N HIS A 234 -7.80 19.72 41.83
CA HIS A 234 -7.46 18.30 41.81
C HIS A 234 -8.36 17.51 40.85
N CYS A 235 -9.69 17.69 40.91
CA CYS A 235 -10.62 17.02 40.00
C CYS A 235 -10.32 17.34 38.53
N ARG A 236 -9.99 18.60 38.22
CA ARG A 236 -9.61 19.01 36.86
C ARG A 236 -8.29 18.36 36.41
N MET A 237 -7.32 18.27 37.30
CA MET A 237 -6.02 17.65 37.04
C MET A 237 -6.16 16.14 36.83
N GLU A 238 -6.95 15.45 37.65
CA GLU A 238 -7.23 14.02 37.51
C GLU A 238 -7.90 13.72 36.16
N LEU A 239 -8.84 14.56 35.71
CA LEU A 239 -9.45 14.42 34.40
C LEU A 239 -8.43 14.54 33.26
N LEU A 240 -7.52 15.52 33.33
CA LEU A 240 -6.44 15.67 32.33
C LEU A 240 -5.50 14.46 32.35
N LEU A 241 -5.14 13.99 33.54
CA LEU A 241 -4.26 12.84 33.68
C LEU A 241 -4.90 11.57 33.10
N GLN A 242 -6.19 11.35 33.35
CA GLN A 242 -6.95 10.25 32.75
C GLN A 242 -7.01 10.36 31.21
N GLN A 243 -7.10 11.57 30.67
CA GLN A 243 -7.00 11.80 29.22
C GLN A 243 -5.60 11.44 28.70
N CYS A 244 -4.54 11.81 29.40
CA CYS A 244 -3.16 11.44 29.06
C CYS A 244 -2.97 9.92 29.08
N VAL A 245 -3.44 9.24 30.12
CA VAL A 245 -3.38 7.77 30.24
C VAL A 245 -4.13 7.11 29.08
N SER A 246 -5.38 7.49 28.82
CA SER A 246 -6.17 6.88 27.75
C SER A 246 -5.60 7.16 26.35
N THR A 247 -5.01 8.34 26.13
CA THR A 247 -4.31 8.69 24.88
C THR A 247 -3.04 7.84 24.72
N SER A 248 -2.24 7.69 25.76
CA SER A 248 -1.03 6.86 25.75
C SER A 248 -1.36 5.39 25.47
N GLU A 249 -2.37 4.82 26.14
CA GLU A 249 -2.84 3.46 25.86
C GLU A 249 -3.35 3.28 24.42
N SER A 250 -4.05 4.28 23.89
CA SER A 250 -4.54 4.27 22.51
C SER A 250 -3.38 4.33 21.52
N ALA A 251 -2.35 5.13 21.79
CA ALA A 251 -1.13 5.22 20.99
C ALA A 251 -0.37 3.88 20.97
N ILE A 252 -0.21 3.22 22.12
CA ILE A 252 0.41 1.89 22.23
C ILE A 252 -0.35 0.86 21.39
N LYS A 253 -1.68 0.82 21.52
CA LYS A 253 -2.53 -0.11 20.75
C LYS A 253 -2.45 0.18 19.25
N HIS A 254 -2.42 1.46 18.87
CA HIS A 254 -2.32 1.86 17.48
C HIS A 254 -0.97 1.47 16.88
N TRP A 255 0.13 1.73 17.58
CA TRP A 255 1.48 1.30 17.20
C TRP A 255 1.55 -0.20 16.93
N LYS A 256 1.07 -1.03 17.86
CA LYS A 256 1.05 -2.50 17.70
C LYS A 256 0.28 -2.93 16.46
N ARG A 257 -0.91 -2.35 16.23
CA ARG A 257 -1.72 -2.65 15.05
C ARG A 257 -1.03 -2.24 13.75
N VAL A 258 -0.36 -1.09 13.73
CA VAL A 258 0.39 -0.61 12.55
C VAL A 258 1.56 -1.57 12.26
N HIS A 259 2.33 -1.94 13.29
CA HIS A 259 3.41 -2.91 13.17
C HIS A 259 2.93 -4.25 12.58
N GLU A 260 1.88 -4.84 13.17
CA GLU A 260 1.28 -6.10 12.69
C GLU A 260 0.78 -5.98 11.23
N SER A 261 0.07 -4.89 10.91
CA SER A 261 -0.48 -4.66 9.58
C SER A 261 0.61 -4.50 8.50
N VAL A 262 1.72 -3.84 8.82
CA VAL A 262 2.84 -3.69 7.88
C VAL A 262 3.53 -5.03 7.63
N ASN A 263 3.74 -5.85 8.66
CA ASN A 263 4.31 -7.19 8.51
C ASN A 263 3.40 -8.13 7.71
N GLU A 264 2.08 -8.08 7.96
CA GLU A 264 1.09 -8.82 7.18
C GLU A 264 1.11 -8.40 5.70
N MET A 265 1.12 -7.10 5.44
CA MET A 265 1.21 -6.55 4.09
C MET A 265 2.51 -6.98 3.38
N GLY A 266 3.64 -6.93 4.09
CA GLY A 266 4.94 -7.39 3.57
C GLY A 266 4.90 -8.87 3.20
N SER A 267 4.38 -9.72 4.09
CA SER A 267 4.22 -11.16 3.86
C SER A 267 3.30 -11.47 2.68
N HIS A 268 2.17 -10.75 2.59
CA HIS A 268 1.23 -10.87 1.47
C HIS A 268 1.87 -10.45 0.14
N HIS A 269 2.64 -9.36 0.14
CA HIS A 269 3.35 -8.90 -1.05
C HIS A 269 4.37 -9.94 -1.55
N VAL A 270 5.18 -10.51 -0.65
CA VAL A 270 6.13 -11.59 -0.98
C VAL A 270 5.39 -12.81 -1.54
N SER A 271 4.33 -13.27 -0.89
CA SER A 271 3.53 -14.40 -1.37
C SER A 271 2.95 -14.16 -2.77
N THR A 272 2.44 -12.95 -3.02
CA THR A 272 1.91 -12.55 -4.32
C THR A 272 3.01 -12.54 -5.38
N MET A 273 4.18 -11.97 -5.07
CA MET A 273 5.32 -11.90 -5.97
C MET A 273 5.83 -13.30 -6.34
N VAL A 274 6.02 -14.17 -5.35
CA VAL A 274 6.43 -15.58 -5.55
C VAL A 274 5.43 -16.31 -6.44
N SER A 275 4.12 -16.05 -6.27
CA SER A 275 3.11 -16.64 -7.13
C SER A 275 3.18 -16.16 -8.58
N LEU A 276 3.41 -14.87 -8.80
CA LEU A 276 3.56 -14.30 -10.14
C LEU A 276 4.82 -14.83 -10.82
N VAL A 277 5.95 -14.87 -10.10
CA VAL A 277 7.22 -15.42 -10.60
C VAL A 277 7.07 -16.87 -11.03
N ARG A 278 6.38 -17.70 -10.23
CA ARG A 278 6.09 -19.09 -10.58
C ARG A 278 5.27 -19.17 -11.87
N ASN A 279 4.17 -18.42 -11.96
CA ASN A 279 3.30 -18.45 -13.15
C ASN A 279 4.05 -18.05 -14.43
N VAL A 280 4.92 -17.03 -14.37
CA VAL A 280 5.73 -16.62 -15.52
C VAL A 280 6.78 -17.66 -15.86
N SER A 281 7.42 -18.27 -14.85
CA SER A 281 8.40 -19.35 -15.05
C SER A 281 7.75 -20.57 -15.70
N ASP A 282 6.55 -20.96 -15.25
CA ASP A 282 5.76 -22.04 -15.86
C ASP A 282 5.38 -21.71 -17.31
N SER A 283 5.04 -20.45 -17.61
CA SER A 283 4.79 -19.98 -18.98
C SER A 283 6.05 -20.07 -19.86
N ASN A 284 7.22 -19.77 -19.31
CA ASN A 284 8.51 -19.90 -20.02
C ASN A 284 8.85 -21.37 -20.30
N GLU A 285 8.55 -22.28 -19.36
CA GLU A 285 8.66 -23.74 -19.55
C GLU A 285 7.74 -24.24 -20.67
N GLN A 286 6.49 -23.78 -20.67
CA GLN A 286 5.51 -24.11 -21.69
C GLN A 286 5.95 -23.63 -23.09
N HIS A 287 6.46 -22.40 -23.20
CA HIS A 287 6.93 -21.85 -24.47
C HIS A 287 8.13 -22.63 -25.04
N ASP A 288 9.09 -23.05 -24.23
CA ASP A 288 10.19 -23.93 -24.66
C ASP A 288 9.68 -25.29 -25.17
N THR A 289 8.65 -25.84 -24.51
CA THR A 289 8.00 -27.10 -24.90
C THR A 289 7.27 -26.96 -26.25
N GLU A 290 6.50 -25.89 -26.44
CA GLU A 290 5.78 -25.61 -27.69
C GLU A 290 6.72 -25.41 -28.88
N ILE A 291 7.81 -24.67 -28.70
CA ILE A 291 8.86 -24.50 -29.71
C ILE A 291 9.55 -25.84 -29.98
N GLY A 292 9.80 -26.65 -28.96
CA GLY A 292 10.33 -28.00 -29.11
C GLY A 292 9.43 -28.92 -29.94
N SER A 293 8.11 -28.86 -29.71
CA SER A 293 7.12 -29.60 -30.50
C SER A 293 7.08 -29.11 -31.94
N THR A 294 7.04 -27.78 -32.14
CA THR A 294 7.01 -27.16 -33.48
C THR A 294 8.26 -27.52 -34.27
N ARG A 295 9.44 -27.53 -33.63
CA ARG A 295 10.68 -28.00 -34.24
C ARG A 295 10.56 -29.45 -34.70
N ALA A 296 10.11 -30.36 -33.83
CA ALA A 296 9.97 -31.77 -34.18
C ALA A 296 9.08 -31.97 -35.41
N SER A 297 7.94 -31.27 -35.48
CA SER A 297 7.06 -31.29 -36.66
C SER A 297 7.74 -30.73 -37.91
N ALA A 298 8.46 -29.60 -37.79
CA ALA A 298 9.18 -29.00 -38.92
C ALA A 298 10.32 -29.91 -39.44
N GLU A 299 11.04 -30.59 -38.55
CA GLU A 299 12.08 -31.57 -38.91
C GLU A 299 11.47 -32.77 -39.64
N GLU A 300 10.30 -33.25 -39.21
CA GLU A 300 9.55 -34.32 -39.87
C GLU A 300 9.06 -33.89 -41.27
N ASP A 301 8.44 -32.72 -41.38
CA ASP A 301 7.95 -32.17 -42.64
C ASP A 301 9.07 -31.99 -43.67
N VAL A 302 10.22 -31.46 -43.26
CA VAL A 302 11.38 -31.30 -44.13
C VAL A 302 12.01 -32.65 -44.46
N ALA A 303 12.03 -33.62 -43.53
CA ALA A 303 12.48 -34.97 -43.84
C ALA A 303 11.61 -35.64 -44.90
N LYS A 304 10.28 -35.52 -44.78
CA LYS A 304 9.32 -36.04 -45.75
C LYS A 304 9.47 -35.36 -47.11
N SER A 305 9.46 -34.03 -47.16
CA SER A 305 9.62 -33.27 -48.40
C SER A 305 10.94 -33.56 -49.12
N CYS A 306 12.06 -33.66 -48.38
CA CYS A 306 13.33 -34.05 -48.97
C CYS A 306 13.32 -35.50 -49.46
N GLY A 307 12.65 -36.41 -48.75
CA GLY A 307 12.41 -37.79 -49.19
C GLY A 307 11.65 -37.84 -50.51
N ASP A 308 10.54 -37.12 -50.61
CA ASP A 308 9.71 -37.01 -51.81
C ASP A 308 10.50 -36.43 -53.00
N ILE A 309 11.30 -35.38 -52.77
CA ILE A 309 12.17 -34.80 -53.82
C ILE A 309 13.22 -35.81 -54.28
N ILE A 310 13.86 -36.53 -53.36
CA ILE A 310 14.86 -37.56 -53.70
C ILE A 310 14.20 -38.67 -54.53
N GLN A 311 13.01 -39.13 -54.14
CA GLN A 311 12.26 -40.14 -54.88
C GLN A 311 11.85 -39.65 -56.28
N LEU A 312 11.44 -38.38 -56.40
CA LEU A 312 11.13 -37.76 -57.69
C LEU A 312 12.38 -37.72 -58.58
N VAL A 313 13.53 -37.32 -58.04
CA VAL A 313 14.82 -37.30 -58.76
C VAL A 313 15.21 -38.70 -59.22
N ASP A 314 15.03 -39.72 -58.39
CA ASP A 314 15.30 -41.12 -58.76
C ASP A 314 14.36 -41.58 -59.87
N SER A 315 13.06 -41.32 -59.76
CA SER A 315 12.05 -41.68 -60.76
C SER A 315 12.30 -41.02 -62.12
N VAL A 316 12.63 -39.72 -62.12
CA VAL A 316 12.97 -38.97 -63.35
C VAL A 316 14.27 -39.50 -63.95
N SER A 317 15.28 -39.81 -63.14
CA SER A 317 16.55 -40.39 -63.63
C SER A 317 16.34 -41.76 -64.26
N GLU A 318 15.51 -42.62 -63.67
CA GLU A 318 15.14 -43.91 -64.25
C GLU A 318 14.39 -43.75 -65.57
N GLN A 319 13.41 -42.85 -65.64
CA GLN A 319 12.67 -42.54 -66.87
C GLN A 319 13.61 -41.98 -67.96
N GLU A 320 14.53 -41.10 -67.60
CA GLU A 320 15.51 -40.54 -68.54
C GLU A 320 16.47 -41.63 -69.06
N ARG A 321 16.96 -42.51 -68.18
CA ARG A 321 17.80 -43.66 -68.59
C ARG A 321 17.04 -44.61 -69.51
N GLY A 322 15.77 -44.89 -69.21
CA GLY A 322 14.90 -45.70 -70.07
C GLY A 322 14.69 -45.05 -71.44
N SER A 323 14.45 -43.75 -71.47
CA SER A 323 14.30 -42.97 -72.73
C SER A 323 15.59 -42.96 -73.55
N ILE A 324 16.75 -42.72 -72.91
CA ILE A 324 18.06 -42.78 -73.56
C ILE A 324 18.33 -44.17 -74.12
N SER A 325 18.03 -45.22 -73.35
CA SER A 325 18.19 -46.61 -73.80
C SER A 325 17.28 -46.92 -75.00
N GLY A 326 16.04 -46.43 -74.99
CA GLY A 326 15.10 -46.57 -76.11
C GLY A 326 15.59 -45.86 -77.38
N ILE A 327 16.08 -44.63 -77.25
CA ILE A 327 16.69 -43.88 -78.37
C ILE A 327 17.91 -44.62 -78.90
N LEU A 328 18.81 -45.10 -78.02
CA LEU A 328 20.00 -45.85 -78.42
C LEU A 328 19.64 -47.16 -79.15
N ALA A 329 18.62 -47.88 -78.66
CA ALA A 329 18.14 -49.09 -79.31
C ALA A 329 17.52 -48.79 -80.69
N SER A 330 16.70 -47.74 -80.80
CA SER A 330 16.14 -47.29 -82.08
C SER A 330 17.24 -46.87 -83.06
N ASN A 331 18.21 -46.08 -82.60
CA ASN A 331 19.37 -45.68 -83.41
C ASN A 331 20.18 -46.89 -83.87
N LYS A 332 20.36 -47.89 -83.00
CA LYS A 332 21.04 -49.13 -83.38
C LYS A 332 20.26 -49.90 -84.45
N ALA A 333 18.94 -50.07 -84.28
CA ALA A 333 18.09 -50.71 -85.28
C ALA A 333 18.10 -49.96 -86.62
N HIS A 334 18.11 -48.62 -86.59
CA HIS A 334 18.28 -47.79 -87.79
C HIS A 334 19.66 -47.99 -88.44
N ALA A 335 20.72 -48.06 -87.64
CA ALA A 335 22.07 -48.34 -88.13
C ALA A 335 22.16 -49.72 -88.79
N ASP A 336 21.63 -50.77 -88.14
CA ASP A 336 21.57 -52.13 -88.68
C ASP A 336 20.77 -52.16 -90.00
N THR A 337 19.64 -51.44 -90.08
CA THR A 337 18.83 -51.32 -91.31
C THR A 337 19.60 -50.62 -92.43
N LEU A 338 20.35 -49.54 -92.12
CA LEU A 338 21.20 -48.86 -93.09
C LEU A 338 22.35 -49.73 -93.57
N GLU A 339 22.88 -50.59 -92.72
CA GLU A 339 23.92 -51.57 -93.07
C GLU A 339 23.38 -52.62 -94.04
N VAL A 340 22.19 -53.19 -93.77
CA VAL A 340 21.50 -54.11 -94.71
C VAL A 340 21.23 -53.42 -96.04
N LEU A 341 20.71 -52.18 -96.04
CA LEU A 341 20.48 -51.42 -97.26
C LEU A 341 21.78 -51.21 -98.05
N ARG A 342 22.89 -50.92 -97.36
CA ARG A 342 24.20 -50.75 -97.98
C ARG A 342 24.71 -52.06 -98.60
N GLU A 343 24.55 -53.19 -97.91
CA GLU A 343 24.91 -54.51 -98.42
C GLU A 343 24.06 -54.88 -99.65
N ASP A 344 22.73 -54.75 -99.56
CA ASP A 344 21.80 -54.99 -100.67
C ASP A 344 22.12 -54.10 -101.88
N HIS A 345 22.37 -52.81 -101.65
CA HIS A 345 22.77 -51.88 -102.71
C HIS A 345 24.12 -52.27 -103.31
N SER A 346 25.09 -52.71 -102.49
CA SER A 346 26.38 -53.22 -102.99
C SER A 346 26.20 -54.47 -103.85
N VAL A 347 25.33 -55.41 -103.44
CA VAL A 347 25.02 -56.63 -104.19
C VAL A 347 24.27 -56.31 -105.49
N GLN A 348 23.26 -55.44 -105.44
CA GLN A 348 22.55 -54.98 -106.63
C GLN A 348 23.47 -54.24 -107.59
N SER A 349 24.34 -53.35 -107.08
CA SER A 349 25.32 -52.63 -107.90
C SER A 349 26.29 -53.60 -108.56
N ALA A 350 26.80 -54.60 -107.84
CA ALA A 350 27.66 -55.64 -108.41
C ALA A 350 26.92 -56.52 -109.43
N SER A 351 25.63 -56.81 -109.23
CA SER A 351 24.78 -57.53 -110.17
C SER A 351 24.51 -56.73 -111.45
N ILE A 352 24.29 -55.41 -111.32
CA ILE A 352 24.17 -54.49 -112.46
C ILE A 352 25.49 -54.41 -113.21
N GLU A 353 26.62 -54.27 -112.50
CA GLU A 353 27.97 -54.28 -113.07
C GLU A 353 28.23 -55.58 -113.83
N GLN A 354 27.92 -56.74 -113.24
CA GLN A 354 28.04 -58.04 -113.91
C GLN A 354 27.13 -58.15 -115.14
N LYS A 355 25.87 -57.71 -115.07
CA LYS A 355 24.97 -57.67 -116.23
C LYS A 355 25.47 -56.73 -117.33
N ALA A 356 26.09 -55.61 -116.97
CA ALA A 356 26.71 -54.70 -117.93
C ALA A 356 27.92 -55.39 -118.58
N VAL A 357 28.77 -56.06 -117.81
CA VAL A 357 29.88 -56.87 -118.32
C VAL A 357 29.38 -57.97 -119.25
N ASP A 358 28.38 -58.77 -118.85
CA ASP A 358 27.80 -59.83 -119.69
C ASP A 358 27.20 -59.26 -120.99
N THR A 359 26.55 -58.08 -120.92
CA THR A 359 25.95 -57.43 -122.08
C THR A 359 27.02 -56.90 -123.05
N PHE A 360 28.04 -56.21 -122.54
CA PHE A 360 29.07 -55.57 -123.36
C PHE A 360 30.22 -56.50 -123.76
N GLN A 361 30.49 -57.59 -123.04
CA GLN A 361 31.51 -58.59 -123.40
C GLN A 361 30.95 -59.83 -124.11
N GLN A 362 29.74 -60.31 -123.78
CA GLN A 362 29.22 -61.57 -124.34
C GLN A 362 28.06 -61.39 -125.35
N ARG A 363 27.35 -60.26 -125.34
CA ARG A 363 26.21 -60.01 -126.24
C ARG A 363 26.37 -58.82 -127.20
N TYR A 364 27.44 -58.04 -127.05
CA TYR A 364 27.80 -57.03 -128.03
C TYR A 364 28.58 -57.68 -129.16
N MET A 365 27.86 -58.22 -130.14
CA MET A 365 28.42 -58.63 -131.43
C MET A 365 28.37 -57.43 -132.39
N ASP A 366 29.50 -57.12 -133.01
CA ASP A 366 29.61 -56.12 -134.07
C ASP A 366 28.53 -56.33 -135.13
N TYR A 367 27.77 -55.26 -135.41
CA TYR A 367 26.65 -55.31 -136.34
C TYR A 367 27.18 -55.52 -137.78
N GLU A 368 26.85 -56.67 -138.38
CA GLU A 368 27.10 -56.93 -139.80
C GLU A 368 26.23 -56.00 -140.69
N PRO A 369 26.74 -55.48 -141.83
CA PRO A 369 26.00 -54.56 -142.68
C PRO A 369 24.91 -55.26 -143.49
N SER A 370 23.72 -55.43 -142.93
CA SER A 370 22.53 -55.83 -143.69
C SER A 370 21.97 -54.60 -144.42
N GLY A 371 22.26 -54.49 -145.71
CA GLY A 371 21.86 -53.41 -146.63
C GLY A 371 20.35 -53.25 -146.86
N THR A 372 19.57 -53.13 -145.79
CA THR A 372 18.15 -52.80 -145.79
C THR A 372 17.91 -51.74 -144.72
N THR A 373 17.63 -50.52 -145.15
CA THR A 373 17.33 -49.37 -144.29
C THR A 373 16.09 -49.64 -143.43
N PRO A 374 16.18 -49.71 -142.10
CA PRO A 374 15.03 -49.87 -141.24
C PRO A 374 14.20 -48.58 -141.20
N ILE A 375 12.91 -48.74 -141.46
CA ILE A 375 11.88 -47.72 -141.44
C ILE A 375 11.61 -47.32 -139.99
N ARG A 376 11.29 -46.04 -139.77
CA ARG A 376 10.98 -45.40 -138.48
C ARG A 376 10.03 -46.28 -137.64
N CYS A 377 10.54 -46.84 -136.54
CA CYS A 377 9.68 -47.45 -135.51
C CYS A 377 9.07 -46.32 -134.67
N GLU A 378 7.75 -46.21 -134.69
CA GLU A 378 7.00 -45.41 -133.74
C GLU A 378 7.15 -46.06 -132.35
N SER A 379 7.63 -45.29 -131.38
CA SER A 379 7.75 -45.74 -129.99
C SER A 379 6.37 -46.03 -129.41
N ASP A 380 6.26 -47.15 -128.69
CA ASP A 380 5.10 -47.48 -127.85
C ASP A 380 5.14 -46.56 -126.62
N VAL A 381 4.61 -45.34 -126.79
CA VAL A 381 4.39 -44.39 -125.70
C VAL A 381 3.07 -44.78 -125.04
N PRO A 382 3.03 -45.03 -123.72
CA PRO A 382 1.80 -45.43 -123.04
C PRO A 382 0.68 -44.41 -123.31
N SER A 383 -0.51 -44.93 -123.61
CA SER A 383 -1.68 -44.11 -123.93
C SER A 383 -2.05 -43.17 -122.77
N ASN A 384 -2.66 -42.02 -123.07
CA ASN A 384 -3.07 -41.04 -122.06
C ASN A 384 -3.90 -41.67 -120.93
N GLY A 385 -4.74 -42.67 -121.24
CA GLY A 385 -5.51 -43.40 -120.22
C GLY A 385 -4.64 -44.22 -119.25
N THR A 386 -3.48 -44.69 -119.69
CA THR A 386 -2.53 -45.42 -118.84
C THR A 386 -1.77 -44.46 -117.91
N ILE A 387 -1.45 -43.26 -118.39
CA ILE A 387 -0.80 -42.20 -117.58
C ILE A 387 -1.78 -41.66 -116.53
N GLU A 388 -3.06 -41.45 -116.89
CA GLU A 388 -4.08 -40.97 -115.95
C GLU A 388 -4.40 -42.00 -114.85
N SER A 389 -4.30 -43.30 -115.14
CA SER A 389 -4.52 -44.37 -114.15
C SER A 389 -3.43 -44.47 -113.06
N LEU A 390 -2.26 -43.87 -113.30
CA LEU A 390 -1.13 -43.82 -112.37
C LEU A 390 -1.05 -42.50 -111.60
N ARG A 391 -1.93 -41.53 -111.86
CA ARG A 391 -2.04 -40.34 -111.02
C ARG A 391 -2.66 -40.72 -109.67
N ALA A 392 -2.03 -40.25 -108.60
CA ALA A 392 -2.68 -40.23 -107.30
C ALA A 392 -4.03 -39.49 -107.41
N MET A 393 -5.01 -39.91 -106.61
CA MET A 393 -6.31 -39.23 -106.54
C MET A 393 -6.11 -37.74 -106.23
N PRO A 394 -7.02 -36.84 -106.66
CA PRO A 394 -6.95 -35.42 -106.31
C PRO A 394 -6.74 -35.22 -104.80
N MET A 395 -5.93 -34.24 -104.42
CA MET A 395 -5.53 -33.98 -103.03
C MET A 395 -6.73 -33.87 -102.09
N GLU A 396 -7.84 -33.33 -102.59
CA GLU A 396 -9.11 -33.22 -101.87
C GLU A 396 -9.64 -34.60 -101.47
N SER A 397 -9.63 -35.57 -102.39
CA SER A 397 -10.06 -36.95 -102.13
C SER A 397 -9.14 -37.69 -101.16
N LEU A 398 -7.82 -37.44 -101.21
CA LEU A 398 -6.88 -38.00 -100.24
C LEU A 398 -7.06 -37.39 -98.84
N VAL A 399 -7.40 -36.10 -98.76
CA VAL A 399 -7.71 -35.40 -97.50
C VAL A 399 -9.05 -35.88 -96.94
N GLU A 400 -10.06 -36.10 -97.77
CA GLU A 400 -11.34 -36.70 -97.37
C GLU A 400 -11.14 -38.13 -96.82
N GLU A 401 -10.37 -38.99 -97.52
CA GLU A 401 -10.08 -40.35 -97.09
C GLU A 401 -9.26 -40.39 -95.78
N PHE A 402 -8.30 -39.47 -95.61
CA PHE A 402 -7.57 -39.31 -94.35
C PHE A 402 -8.51 -38.88 -93.20
N ARG A 403 -9.47 -37.99 -93.49
CA ARG A 403 -10.42 -37.46 -92.51
C ARG A 403 -11.51 -38.48 -92.14
N GLU A 404 -11.93 -39.33 -93.07
CA GLU A 404 -12.84 -40.47 -92.82
C GLU A 404 -12.17 -41.57 -91.98
N ASN A 405 -10.87 -41.84 -92.19
CA ASN A 405 -10.13 -42.83 -91.43
C ASN A 405 -9.66 -42.33 -90.03
N HIS A 406 -9.79 -41.03 -89.74
CA HIS A 406 -9.38 -40.40 -88.46
C HIS A 406 -10.45 -39.45 -87.90
N SER A 407 -11.66 -39.96 -87.66
CA SER A 407 -12.77 -39.16 -87.11
C SER A 407 -12.45 -38.54 -85.73
N TYR A 408 -12.63 -37.23 -85.63
CA TYR A 408 -12.48 -36.40 -84.43
C TYR A 408 -13.79 -36.39 -83.61
N GLU A 409 -14.27 -37.57 -83.19
CA GLU A 409 -15.50 -37.69 -82.40
C GLU A 409 -15.26 -38.49 -81.11
N SER A 410 -14.50 -37.90 -80.19
CA SER A 410 -14.56 -38.25 -78.77
C SER A 410 -13.77 -37.22 -77.97
N PHE A 411 -14.36 -36.05 -77.66
CA PHE A 411 -14.25 -35.36 -76.38
C PHE A 411 -15.22 -34.18 -76.37
N GLN A 412 -16.50 -34.46 -76.11
CA GLN A 412 -17.43 -33.46 -75.60
C GLN A 412 -17.90 -33.88 -74.21
N VAL A 413 -18.23 -32.85 -73.42
CA VAL A 413 -18.88 -32.86 -72.10
C VAL A 413 -17.87 -32.91 -70.94
N LYS A 414 -17.68 -31.86 -70.11
CA LYS A 414 -18.73 -31.03 -69.48
C LYS A 414 -18.17 -29.67 -69.01
N GLU A 415 -18.78 -28.57 -69.48
CA GLU A 415 -18.78 -27.30 -68.75
C GLU A 415 -19.54 -27.45 -67.43
N LEU A 416 -19.02 -26.83 -66.35
CA LEU A 416 -19.80 -26.33 -65.23
C LEU A 416 -19.19 -24.99 -64.72
N LYS A 417 -19.84 -23.91 -65.16
CA LYS A 417 -19.98 -22.52 -64.67
C LYS A 417 -18.84 -21.78 -63.89
N PRO A 418 -18.65 -20.46 -64.18
CA PRO A 418 -17.65 -19.61 -63.53
C PRO A 418 -18.15 -18.99 -62.21
N SER A 419 -17.33 -19.02 -61.16
CA SER A 419 -17.55 -18.20 -59.95
C SER A 419 -16.80 -16.88 -60.05
N LEU A 420 -17.57 -15.79 -59.94
CA LEU A 420 -17.15 -14.39 -59.90
C LEU A 420 -16.31 -14.09 -58.65
N ILE A 421 -14.99 -13.94 -58.81
CA ILE A 421 -14.16 -13.11 -57.93
C ILE A 421 -13.23 -12.30 -58.83
N PRO A 422 -13.31 -10.96 -58.87
CA PRO A 422 -12.43 -10.14 -59.69
C PRO A 422 -11.04 -10.10 -59.06
N ARG A 423 -10.02 -10.59 -59.78
CA ARG A 423 -8.62 -10.28 -59.48
C ARG A 423 -8.32 -8.88 -60.02
N SER A 424 -7.97 -7.98 -59.12
CA SER A 424 -7.39 -6.67 -59.42
C SER A 424 -5.85 -6.72 -59.38
N PRO A 425 -5.16 -5.78 -60.06
CA PRO A 425 -3.77 -5.92 -60.46
C PRO A 425 -2.77 -5.40 -59.42
N LEU A 426 -1.53 -5.85 -59.60
CA LEU A 426 -0.30 -5.44 -58.93
C LEU A 426 -0.18 -3.91 -58.73
N ILE A 427 0.07 -3.47 -57.50
CA ILE A 427 0.66 -2.15 -57.18
C ILE A 427 1.76 -2.32 -56.13
N GLN A 428 2.81 -1.53 -56.35
CA GLN A 428 4.14 -1.41 -55.73
C GLN A 428 4.26 -1.62 -54.21
N LEU A 429 5.31 -2.35 -53.84
CA LEU A 429 5.97 -2.29 -52.53
C LEU A 429 7.01 -1.15 -52.53
N ASN A 430 7.01 -0.38 -51.44
CA ASN A 430 8.17 0.39 -50.97
C ASN A 430 9.32 -0.55 -50.59
#